data_AF-A0A8T5JBS1-F1
#
_entry.id   AF-A0A8T5JBS1-F1
#
_cell.length_a   1.000
_cell.length_b   1.000
_cell.length_c   1.000
_cell.angle_alpha   90.00
_cell.angle_beta   90.00
_cell.angle_gamma   90.00
#
_symmetry.space_group_name_H-M   'P 1'
#
loop_
_entity.id
_entity.type
_entity.pdbx_description
1 polymer ?
#
loop_
_entity_poly.entity_id
_entity_poly.type
_entity_poly.pdbx_seq_one_letter_code
_entity_poly.pdbx_strand_id
1 'polypeptide(L)'
;MEEGRAADDPGIEMHGLIPPNEDLVHVLDVLCAGGFGAWVVGGSVRDCILGKIPTDYDICTDATPQQVIESFDDTIPTGERYGTITVKSGNSMFEVTTLRTETGYGDGRRPDAVEWGTSLSVDLSRRDFTMNSMAYDCARGLLHDPFNGKVDLDSGILRAVGEAKQRLSEDGLRIMRAYRFMDRQEKGIWYPDNDLSSALIDNRAMLALVSIERVWNELERIIVGKNAHVVLSRMNDDGVLSAIFGYPFAKEIFGLIEKLPEDLEARIAMLFTYLKSDEVSSLLNRFKCSNKVIGRTKLLHFLLHKTPDKYDLRIYRNQLGDEVNTHISLMEAIGADISDLVKSLDYPKDVSCLIDGSWLMSKTGLGPGIKLGRLKDWLFRIQIERGYTQISQIETALCTISWTHGDPRDWPRPKWP
;
A
#
# COMPACT_ATOMS: atom_id res chain seq x y z
N MET A 1 -13.26 22.15 25.99
CA MET A 1 -12.36 22.81 25.05
C MET A 1 -12.57 24.30 25.13
N GLU A 2 -11.49 25.06 25.05
CA GLU A 2 -11.54 26.51 24.88
C GLU A 2 -11.89 26.89 23.45
N GLU A 3 -12.61 27.99 23.31
CA GLU A 3 -12.99 28.53 22.01
C GLU A 3 -11.88 29.43 21.47
N GLY A 4 -11.19 28.96 20.42
CA GLY A 4 -10.22 29.74 19.66
C GLY A 4 -10.88 30.77 18.72
N ARG A 5 -10.08 31.37 17.82
CA ARG A 5 -10.60 32.28 16.78
C ARG A 5 -11.60 31.55 15.87
N ALA A 6 -12.72 32.19 15.56
CA ALA A 6 -13.72 31.64 14.65
C ALA A 6 -13.22 31.64 13.19
N ALA A 7 -13.71 30.67 12.41
CA ALA A 7 -13.45 30.62 10.98
C ALA A 7 -14.18 31.74 10.23
N ASP A 8 -13.70 32.06 9.03
CA ASP A 8 -14.32 33.01 8.10
C ASP A 8 -15.48 32.40 7.30
N ASP A 9 -15.73 31.09 7.44
CA ASP A 9 -16.81 30.33 6.79
C ASP A 9 -17.89 29.93 7.81
N PRO A 10 -19.19 30.05 7.49
CA PRO A 10 -20.26 29.62 8.40
C PRO A 10 -20.23 28.10 8.62
N GLY A 11 -20.30 27.68 9.88
CA GLY A 11 -20.37 26.26 10.25
C GLY A 11 -21.80 25.73 10.37
N ILE A 12 -21.97 24.43 10.13
CA ILE A 12 -23.19 23.67 10.40
C ILE A 12 -23.02 22.89 11.70
N GLU A 13 -24.00 22.98 12.60
CA GLU A 13 -23.97 22.21 13.86
C GLU A 13 -23.92 20.70 13.60
N MET A 14 -22.88 20.05 14.11
CA MET A 14 -22.70 18.60 14.01
C MET A 14 -21.96 18.09 15.25
N HIS A 15 -22.69 17.89 16.34
CA HIS A 15 -22.08 17.48 17.61
C HIS A 15 -21.55 16.05 17.57
N GLY A 16 -20.38 15.84 18.17
CA GLY A 16 -19.80 14.51 18.37
C GLY A 16 -19.27 13.84 17.10
N LEU A 17 -18.93 14.62 16.06
CA LEU A 17 -18.39 14.07 14.82
C LEU A 17 -17.02 13.40 15.04
N ILE A 18 -16.13 14.06 15.78
CA ILE A 18 -14.80 13.54 16.09
C ILE A 18 -14.88 12.70 17.37
N PRO A 19 -14.44 11.43 17.35
CA PRO A 19 -14.37 10.59 18.54
C PRO A 19 -13.51 11.24 19.64
N PRO A 20 -13.86 11.07 20.93
CA PRO A 20 -13.06 11.59 22.03
C PRO A 20 -11.61 11.09 21.96
N ASN A 21 -10.65 12.03 21.97
CA ASN A 21 -9.22 11.76 21.98
C ASN A 21 -8.54 12.83 22.84
N GLU A 22 -7.98 12.42 24.00
CA GLU A 22 -7.39 13.34 24.97
C GLU A 22 -6.15 14.06 24.40
N ASP A 23 -5.29 13.35 23.68
CA ASP A 23 -4.08 13.91 23.08
C ASP A 23 -4.42 14.97 22.02
N LEU A 24 -5.47 14.73 21.20
CA LEU A 24 -5.98 15.68 20.21
C LEU A 24 -6.59 16.92 20.88
N VAL A 25 -7.44 16.71 21.88
CA VAL A 25 -8.08 17.79 22.63
C VAL A 25 -7.03 18.68 23.28
N HIS A 26 -5.95 18.11 23.82
CA HIS A 26 -4.84 18.89 24.36
C HIS A 26 -4.21 19.82 23.32
N VAL A 27 -3.91 19.33 22.12
CA VAL A 27 -3.32 20.16 21.04
C VAL A 27 -4.26 21.29 20.65
N LEU A 28 -5.55 21.00 20.48
CA LEU A 28 -6.56 22.01 20.14
C LEU A 28 -6.70 23.05 21.25
N ASP A 29 -6.76 22.63 22.51
CA ASP A 29 -6.88 23.53 23.66
C ASP A 29 -5.66 24.45 23.82
N VAL A 30 -4.44 23.95 23.63
CA VAL A 30 -3.23 24.79 23.69
C VAL A 30 -3.27 25.88 22.61
N LEU A 31 -3.64 25.55 21.38
CA LEU A 31 -3.76 26.53 20.30
C LEU A 31 -4.88 27.54 20.57
N CYS A 32 -6.06 27.06 20.98
CA CYS A 32 -7.20 27.91 21.30
C CYS A 32 -6.92 28.86 22.47
N ALA A 33 -6.26 28.38 23.54
CA ALA A 33 -5.85 29.19 24.68
C ALA A 33 -4.83 30.27 24.31
N GLY A 34 -4.00 29.99 23.29
CA GLY A 34 -3.12 30.98 22.66
C GLY A 34 -3.84 32.05 21.83
N GLY A 35 -5.17 31.97 21.69
CA GLY A 35 -5.99 32.89 20.90
C GLY A 35 -6.00 32.60 19.39
N PHE A 36 -5.55 31.40 19.00
CA PHE A 36 -5.54 30.93 17.61
C PHE A 36 -6.82 30.16 17.27
N GLY A 37 -7.18 30.14 16.00
CA GLY A 37 -8.16 29.18 15.48
C GLY A 37 -7.50 27.84 15.23
N ALA A 38 -8.18 26.74 15.55
CA ALA A 38 -7.69 25.38 15.31
C ALA A 38 -8.84 24.48 14.88
N TRP A 39 -8.65 23.77 13.76
CA TRP A 39 -9.68 22.92 13.16
C TRP A 39 -9.10 21.59 12.74
N VAL A 40 -9.84 20.51 12.99
CA VAL A 40 -9.54 19.20 12.41
C VAL A 40 -9.94 19.22 10.94
N VAL A 41 -9.09 18.77 10.02
CA VAL A 41 -9.28 18.92 8.57
C VAL A 41 -9.00 17.63 7.80
N GLY A 42 -9.41 17.61 6.52
CA GLY A 42 -8.93 16.63 5.55
C GLY A 42 -9.55 15.25 5.69
N GLY A 43 -8.71 14.22 5.56
CA GLY A 43 -9.16 12.82 5.54
C GLY A 43 -9.80 12.38 6.86
N SER A 44 -9.36 12.94 7.99
CA SER A 44 -9.90 12.64 9.31
C SER A 44 -11.38 13.02 9.43
N VAL A 45 -11.75 14.23 9.01
CA VAL A 45 -13.15 14.71 8.98
C VAL A 45 -13.99 13.83 8.06
N ARG A 46 -13.50 13.55 6.84
CA ARG A 46 -14.16 12.65 5.89
C ARG A 46 -14.44 11.28 6.49
N ASP A 47 -13.44 10.68 7.12
CA ASP A 47 -13.51 9.34 7.67
C ASP A 47 -14.49 9.28 8.84
N CYS A 48 -14.50 10.31 9.71
CA CYS A 48 -15.50 10.46 10.77
C CYS A 48 -16.94 10.58 10.21
N ILE A 49 -17.16 11.37 9.15
CA ILE A 49 -18.50 11.47 8.52
C ILE A 49 -18.92 10.11 7.94
N LEU A 50 -17.97 9.32 7.43
CA LEU A 50 -18.22 7.95 6.95
C LEU A 50 -18.41 6.93 8.08
N GLY A 51 -18.31 7.33 9.35
CA GLY A 51 -18.43 6.47 10.53
C GLY A 51 -17.18 5.62 10.80
N LYS A 52 -16.02 6.02 10.28
CA LYS A 52 -14.72 5.38 10.55
C LYS A 52 -13.98 6.15 11.64
N ILE A 53 -13.13 5.45 12.37
CA ILE A 53 -12.19 6.09 13.31
C ILE A 53 -10.92 6.42 12.51
N PRO A 54 -10.53 7.70 12.39
CA PRO A 54 -9.29 8.09 11.74
C PRO A 54 -8.08 7.50 12.47
N THR A 55 -7.08 7.09 11.70
CA THR A 55 -5.77 6.70 12.27
C THR A 55 -4.95 7.93 12.64
N ASP A 56 -5.08 9.00 11.87
CA ASP A 56 -4.31 10.23 11.97
C ASP A 56 -5.27 11.42 11.90
N TYR A 57 -4.96 12.48 12.65
CA TYR A 57 -5.70 13.73 12.67
C TYR A 57 -4.81 14.87 12.19
N ASP A 58 -5.21 15.49 11.08
CA ASP A 58 -4.59 16.71 10.56
C ASP A 58 -5.31 17.93 11.16
N ILE A 59 -4.55 18.92 11.59
CA ILE A 59 -5.07 20.15 12.19
C ILE A 59 -4.62 21.33 11.32
N CYS A 60 -5.54 22.23 10.98
CA CYS A 60 -5.20 23.55 10.45
C CYS A 60 -5.33 24.61 11.53
N THR A 61 -4.46 25.62 11.52
CA THR A 61 -4.49 26.74 12.46
C THR A 61 -4.06 28.05 11.80
N ASP A 62 -4.53 29.18 12.30
CA ASP A 62 -4.02 30.50 11.90
C ASP A 62 -2.76 30.94 12.67
N ALA A 63 -2.24 30.08 13.56
CA ALA A 63 -0.90 30.23 14.14
C ALA A 63 0.18 29.98 13.09
N THR A 64 1.17 30.86 13.01
CA THR A 64 2.37 30.64 12.17
C THR A 64 3.20 29.46 12.65
N PRO A 65 4.06 28.84 11.81
CA PRO A 65 4.85 27.68 12.24
C PRO A 65 5.70 27.97 13.48
N GLN A 66 6.28 29.17 13.57
CA GLN A 66 7.04 29.61 14.73
C GLN A 66 6.17 29.73 15.98
N GLN A 67 4.95 30.26 15.87
CA GLN A 67 4.01 30.32 17.00
C GLN A 67 3.56 28.94 17.45
N VAL A 68 3.39 27.99 16.53
CA VAL A 68 3.12 26.58 16.88
C VAL A 68 4.31 26.01 17.65
N ILE A 69 5.54 26.18 17.16
CA ILE A 69 6.75 25.71 17.86
C ILE A 69 6.86 26.33 19.26
N GLU A 70 6.56 27.61 19.41
CA GLU A 70 6.59 28.31 20.71
C GLU A 70 5.46 27.88 21.66
N SER A 71 4.37 27.32 21.14
CA SER A 71 3.22 26.88 21.94
C SER A 71 3.40 25.49 22.56
N PHE A 72 4.36 24.70 22.07
CA PHE A 72 4.53 23.29 22.46
C PHE A 72 5.97 22.94 22.78
N ASP A 73 6.18 22.18 23.86
CA ASP A 73 7.52 21.76 24.28
C ASP A 73 8.18 20.71 23.35
N ASP A 74 7.37 19.83 22.74
CA ASP A 74 7.85 18.71 21.89
C ASP A 74 7.26 18.83 20.48
N THR A 75 8.04 19.45 19.59
CA THR A 75 7.68 19.64 18.17
C THR A 75 8.78 19.13 17.25
N ILE A 76 8.37 18.66 16.08
CA ILE A 76 9.25 18.24 14.99
C ILE A 76 8.95 19.16 13.79
N PRO A 77 9.81 20.13 13.46
CA PRO A 77 9.57 21.12 12.40
C PRO A 77 9.82 20.55 11.00
N THR A 78 9.45 19.30 10.76
CA THR A 78 9.51 18.67 9.44
C THR A 78 8.41 19.24 8.55
N GLY A 79 8.80 20.09 7.60
CA GLY A 79 7.84 20.73 6.69
C GLY A 79 7.50 22.17 7.03
N GLU A 80 8.22 22.80 7.98
CA GLU A 80 8.04 24.19 8.39
C GLU A 80 8.01 25.17 7.19
N ARG A 81 8.87 24.95 6.18
CA ARG A 81 8.89 25.74 4.93
C ARG A 81 7.55 25.76 4.21
N TYR A 82 6.73 24.73 4.40
CA TYR A 82 5.39 24.59 3.83
C TYR A 82 4.29 24.76 4.89
N GLY A 83 4.64 25.15 6.11
CA GLY A 83 3.68 25.50 7.16
C GLY A 83 3.25 24.34 8.04
N THR A 84 3.80 23.14 7.86
CA THR A 84 3.44 21.97 8.67
C THR A 84 4.49 21.73 9.74
N ILE A 85 4.02 21.63 10.98
CA ILE A 85 4.79 21.24 12.17
C ILE A 85 4.13 20.00 12.76
N THR A 86 4.92 18.98 13.05
CA THR A 86 4.41 17.82 13.78
C THR A 86 4.49 18.12 15.27
N VAL A 87 3.34 18.14 15.95
CA VAL A 87 3.22 18.34 17.39
C VAL A 87 3.03 16.99 18.05
N LYS A 88 3.80 16.72 19.11
CA LYS A 88 3.64 15.51 19.89
C LYS A 88 2.84 15.81 21.15
N SER A 89 1.80 15.03 21.37
CA SER A 89 0.93 15.13 22.55
C SER A 89 0.68 13.72 23.07
N GLY A 90 1.06 13.47 24.32
CA GLY A 90 1.06 12.13 24.91
C GLY A 90 1.90 11.14 24.11
N ASN A 91 1.26 10.09 23.59
CA ASN A 91 1.90 9.07 22.75
C ASN A 91 1.58 9.25 21.25
N SER A 92 0.89 10.34 20.90
CA SER A 92 0.37 10.59 19.56
C SER A 92 1.10 11.76 18.88
N MET A 93 1.09 11.77 17.56
CA MET A 93 1.67 12.83 16.73
C MET A 93 0.57 13.45 15.87
N PHE A 94 0.55 14.77 15.77
CA PHE A 94 -0.45 15.54 15.03
C PHE A 94 0.25 16.45 14.03
N GLU A 95 -0.20 16.44 12.78
CA GLU A 95 0.27 17.39 11.78
C GLU A 95 -0.53 18.70 11.92
N VAL A 96 0.11 19.74 12.46
CA VAL A 96 -0.45 21.08 12.58
C VAL A 96 0.05 21.92 11.42
N THR A 97 -0.85 22.34 10.55
CA THR A 97 -0.53 23.13 9.36
C THR A 97 -1.10 24.54 9.46
N THR A 98 -0.23 25.53 9.32
CA THR A 98 -0.63 26.93 9.23
C THR A 98 -1.48 27.17 7.97
N LEU A 99 -2.59 27.88 8.12
CA LEU A 99 -3.42 28.35 7.01
C LEU A 99 -2.57 29.16 6.03
N ARG A 100 -2.73 28.88 4.74
CA ARG A 100 -1.85 29.46 3.72
C ARG A 100 -2.51 29.62 2.36
N THR A 101 -1.99 30.58 1.61
CA THR A 101 -2.14 30.67 0.16
C THR A 101 -0.89 30.14 -0.52
N GLU A 102 -1.09 29.55 -1.69
CA GLU A 102 -0.03 28.94 -2.49
C GLU A 102 -0.05 29.58 -3.89
N THR A 103 1.11 29.99 -4.39
CA THR A 103 1.25 30.55 -5.74
C THR A 103 2.39 29.89 -6.51
N GLY A 104 2.15 29.65 -7.81
CA GLY A 104 3.10 29.00 -8.70
C GLY A 104 3.29 27.51 -8.41
N TYR A 105 3.50 26.70 -9.44
CA TYR A 105 3.79 25.27 -9.34
C TYR A 105 4.82 24.89 -10.42
N GLY A 106 5.97 25.57 -10.43
CA GLY A 106 6.96 25.43 -11.48
C GLY A 106 7.51 24.01 -11.66
N ASP A 107 7.56 23.22 -10.58
CA ASP A 107 8.00 21.81 -10.60
C ASP A 107 6.84 20.80 -10.67
N GLY A 108 5.59 21.27 -10.83
CA GLY A 108 4.39 20.43 -10.89
C GLY A 108 4.02 19.76 -9.56
N ARG A 109 4.49 20.28 -8.43
CA ARG A 109 4.13 19.78 -7.09
C ARG A 109 4.15 20.86 -6.01
N ARG A 110 5.30 21.53 -5.86
CA ARG A 110 5.58 22.41 -4.73
C ARG A 110 5.19 23.84 -5.12
N PRO A 111 4.51 24.56 -4.20
CA PRO A 111 4.26 25.96 -4.45
C PRO A 111 5.58 26.72 -4.55
N ASP A 112 5.67 27.63 -5.52
CA ASP A 112 6.84 28.50 -5.69
C ASP A 112 6.94 29.51 -4.53
N ALA A 113 5.78 29.96 -4.03
CA ALA A 113 5.67 30.77 -2.83
C ALA A 113 4.47 30.36 -1.95
N VAL A 114 4.66 30.45 -0.64
CA VAL A 114 3.64 30.20 0.38
C VAL A 114 3.52 31.46 1.23
N GLU A 115 2.30 31.95 1.41
CA GLU A 115 2.02 33.08 2.30
C GLU A 115 1.08 32.61 3.42
N TRP A 116 1.43 32.93 4.66
CA TRP A 116 0.60 32.59 5.81
C TRP A 116 -0.65 33.48 5.83
N GLY A 117 -1.81 32.84 5.93
CA GLY A 117 -3.11 33.49 5.94
C GLY A 117 -3.89 33.20 7.21
N THR A 118 -5.07 33.81 7.32
CA THR A 118 -6.01 33.60 8.43
C THR A 118 -7.36 33.07 7.97
N SER A 119 -7.54 32.83 6.67
CA SER A 119 -8.78 32.36 6.08
C SER A 119 -8.78 30.84 5.92
N LEU A 120 -9.71 30.19 6.62
CA LEU A 120 -9.93 28.75 6.53
C LEU A 120 -10.51 28.38 5.16
N SER A 121 -11.45 29.19 4.66
CA SER A 121 -12.07 28.96 3.35
C SER A 121 -11.02 28.94 2.21
N VAL A 122 -10.02 29.82 2.27
CA VAL A 122 -8.91 29.88 1.31
C VAL A 122 -8.00 28.66 1.42
N ASP A 123 -7.66 28.19 2.63
CA ASP A 123 -6.87 26.95 2.80
C ASP A 123 -7.63 25.74 2.26
N LEU A 124 -8.92 25.61 2.56
CA LEU A 124 -9.75 24.51 2.06
C LEU A 124 -9.89 24.56 0.54
N SER A 125 -9.86 25.76 -0.06
CA SER A 125 -9.96 25.96 -1.50
C SER A 125 -8.78 25.37 -2.29
N ARG A 126 -7.59 25.22 -1.68
CA ARG A 126 -6.38 24.73 -2.39
C ARG A 126 -6.24 23.20 -2.40
N ARG A 127 -7.11 22.50 -1.67
CA ARG A 127 -7.08 21.04 -1.52
C ARG A 127 -7.59 20.34 -2.78
N ASP A 128 -7.41 19.03 -2.82
CA ASP A 128 -7.63 18.23 -4.03
C ASP A 128 -9.11 18.02 -4.36
N PHE A 129 -9.89 17.49 -3.41
CA PHE A 129 -11.28 17.08 -3.61
C PHE A 129 -12.19 17.66 -2.53
N THR A 130 -13.44 17.94 -2.89
CA THR A 130 -14.46 18.53 -1.99
C THR A 130 -14.61 17.74 -0.69
N MET A 131 -14.64 16.41 -0.79
CA MET A 131 -14.68 15.49 0.35
C MET A 131 -13.50 15.57 1.32
N ASN A 132 -12.37 16.19 0.93
CA ASN A 132 -11.21 16.43 1.79
C ASN A 132 -11.05 17.93 2.14
N SER A 133 -11.99 18.76 1.72
CA SER A 133 -12.01 20.22 1.92
C SER A 133 -13.05 20.65 2.94
N MET A 134 -13.16 19.86 4.00
CA MET A 134 -13.99 20.15 5.17
C MET A 134 -13.10 20.35 6.39
N ALA A 135 -13.60 21.16 7.33
CA ALA A 135 -12.95 21.44 8.59
C ALA A 135 -13.97 21.32 9.74
N TYR A 136 -13.53 20.83 10.89
CA TYR A 136 -14.37 20.66 12.06
C TYR A 136 -13.79 21.44 13.25
N ASP A 137 -14.60 22.33 13.80
CA ASP A 137 -14.34 23.03 15.06
C ASP A 137 -14.86 22.14 16.20
N CYS A 138 -13.94 21.47 16.89
CA CYS A 138 -14.28 20.59 18.00
C CYS A 138 -14.83 21.33 19.21
N ALA A 139 -14.42 22.58 19.44
CA ALA A 139 -14.85 23.37 20.59
C ALA A 139 -16.32 23.81 20.43
N ARG A 140 -16.69 24.23 19.21
CA ARG A 140 -18.04 24.70 18.88
C ARG A 140 -18.96 23.60 18.36
N GLY A 141 -18.41 22.45 17.97
CA GLY A 141 -19.17 21.37 17.33
C GLY A 141 -19.69 21.75 15.94
N LEU A 142 -18.90 22.53 15.19
CA LEU A 142 -19.30 23.07 13.89
C LEU A 142 -18.50 22.42 12.76
N LEU A 143 -19.19 21.98 11.71
CA LEU A 143 -18.61 21.55 10.44
C LEU A 143 -18.60 22.70 9.45
N HIS A 144 -17.43 23.11 9.00
CA HIS A 144 -17.22 24.04 7.90
C HIS A 144 -17.03 23.26 6.60
N ASP A 145 -17.94 23.47 5.64
CA ASP A 145 -17.96 22.79 4.34
C ASP A 145 -18.29 23.75 3.19
N PRO A 146 -17.38 24.69 2.87
CA PRO A 146 -17.62 25.71 1.84
C PRO A 146 -17.79 25.13 0.42
N PHE A 147 -17.38 23.87 0.20
CA PHE A 147 -17.35 23.25 -1.12
C PHE A 147 -18.32 22.07 -1.28
N ASN A 148 -19.26 21.90 -0.36
CA ASN A 148 -20.28 20.84 -0.38
C ASN A 148 -19.70 19.41 -0.39
N GLY A 149 -18.55 19.20 0.23
CA GLY A 149 -17.89 17.90 0.37
C GLY A 149 -18.78 16.86 1.04
N LYS A 150 -19.60 17.24 2.02
CA LYS A 150 -20.54 16.32 2.67
C LYS A 150 -21.60 15.82 1.69
N VAL A 151 -22.14 16.70 0.85
CA VAL A 151 -23.17 16.33 -0.14
C VAL A 151 -22.59 15.39 -1.19
N ASP A 152 -21.39 15.67 -1.68
CA ASP A 152 -20.67 14.79 -2.61
C ASP A 152 -20.38 13.42 -1.98
N LEU A 153 -19.96 13.40 -0.71
CA LEU A 153 -19.67 12.19 0.06
C LEU A 153 -20.91 11.28 0.21
N ASP A 154 -22.05 11.88 0.57
CA ASP A 154 -23.35 11.22 0.72
C ASP A 154 -23.86 10.70 -0.64
N SER A 155 -23.66 11.48 -1.71
CA SER A 155 -24.13 11.18 -3.06
C SER A 155 -23.25 10.18 -3.82
N GLY A 156 -22.08 9.86 -3.29
CA GLY A 156 -21.18 8.93 -3.96
C GLY A 156 -20.34 9.56 -5.09
N ILE A 157 -20.10 10.87 -5.03
CA ILE A 157 -19.47 11.64 -6.11
C ILE A 157 -18.07 12.08 -5.69
N LEU A 158 -17.09 11.92 -6.57
CA LEU A 158 -15.76 12.50 -6.43
C LEU A 158 -15.67 13.79 -7.25
N ARG A 159 -15.40 14.91 -6.60
CA ARG A 159 -15.36 16.23 -7.25
C ARG A 159 -14.09 16.97 -6.83
N ALA A 160 -13.44 17.63 -7.79
CA ALA A 160 -12.31 18.51 -7.49
C ALA A 160 -12.79 19.82 -6.85
N VAL A 161 -11.93 20.44 -6.05
CA VAL A 161 -12.20 21.78 -5.51
C VAL A 161 -11.91 22.84 -6.57
N GLY A 162 -12.94 23.59 -6.96
CA GLY A 162 -12.84 24.56 -8.05
C GLY A 162 -12.87 23.90 -9.42
N GLU A 163 -12.08 24.41 -10.37
CA GLU A 163 -11.99 23.83 -11.72
C GLU A 163 -11.09 22.58 -11.73
N ALA A 164 -11.63 21.43 -12.14
CA ALA A 164 -10.89 20.17 -12.07
C ALA A 164 -9.60 20.18 -12.91
N LYS A 165 -9.65 20.81 -14.10
CA LYS A 165 -8.49 20.91 -14.99
C LYS A 165 -7.34 21.69 -14.34
N GLN A 166 -7.64 22.86 -13.78
CA GLN A 166 -6.65 23.66 -13.05
C GLN A 166 -6.12 22.86 -11.85
N ARG A 167 -7.01 22.26 -11.06
CA ARG A 167 -6.64 21.54 -9.83
C ARG A 167 -5.67 20.39 -10.09
N LEU A 168 -5.88 19.62 -11.16
CA LEU A 168 -5.01 18.51 -11.55
C LEU A 168 -3.69 18.99 -12.19
N SER A 169 -3.65 20.19 -12.76
CA SER A 169 -2.44 20.77 -13.35
C SER A 169 -1.44 21.30 -12.31
N GLU A 170 -1.89 21.58 -11.08
CA GLU A 170 -1.03 22.06 -9.98
C GLU A 170 -0.17 20.93 -9.36
N ASP A 171 -0.74 19.74 -9.15
CA ASP A 171 0.00 18.53 -8.72
C ASP A 171 -0.52 17.31 -9.48
N GLY A 172 0.32 16.78 -10.38
CA GLY A 172 -0.02 15.60 -11.18
C GLY A 172 -0.36 14.36 -10.34
N LEU A 173 0.09 14.29 -9.07
CA LEU A 173 -0.28 13.17 -8.19
C LEU A 173 -1.77 13.16 -7.86
N ARG A 174 -2.49 14.29 -7.95
CA ARG A 174 -3.94 14.35 -7.73
C ARG A 174 -4.71 13.46 -8.69
N ILE A 175 -4.17 13.19 -9.88
CA ILE A 175 -4.74 12.21 -10.82
C ILE A 175 -4.75 10.82 -10.18
N MET A 176 -3.61 10.35 -9.66
CA MET A 176 -3.52 9.05 -8.98
C MET A 176 -4.40 9.00 -7.73
N ARG A 177 -4.43 10.08 -6.94
CA ARG A 177 -5.28 10.18 -5.75
C ARG A 177 -6.77 10.09 -6.10
N ALA A 178 -7.19 10.66 -7.24
CA ALA A 178 -8.57 10.56 -7.68
C ALA A 178 -8.97 9.08 -7.87
N TYR A 179 -8.18 8.30 -8.62
CA TYR A 179 -8.41 6.87 -8.80
C TYR A 179 -8.35 6.10 -7.49
N ARG A 180 -7.38 6.40 -6.61
CA ARG A 180 -7.33 5.79 -5.27
C ARG A 180 -8.63 6.01 -4.51
N PHE A 181 -9.13 7.24 -4.50
CA PHE A 181 -10.34 7.57 -3.76
C PHE A 181 -11.62 7.01 -4.39
N MET A 182 -11.60 6.57 -5.65
CA MET A 182 -12.75 5.86 -6.22
C MET A 182 -13.09 4.59 -5.43
N ASP A 183 -12.11 3.92 -4.81
CA ASP A 183 -12.37 2.75 -3.98
C ASP A 183 -12.87 3.14 -2.57
N ARG A 184 -14.16 2.87 -2.29
CA ARG A 184 -14.76 3.06 -0.95
C ARG A 184 -14.81 1.76 -0.15
N GLN A 185 -14.00 0.78 -0.49
CA GLN A 185 -13.98 -0.54 0.14
C GLN A 185 -15.36 -1.20 0.04
N GLU A 186 -15.92 -1.66 1.17
CA GLU A 186 -17.24 -2.30 1.23
C GLU A 186 -18.40 -1.39 0.81
N LYS A 187 -18.21 -0.06 0.75
CA LYS A 187 -19.24 0.90 0.31
C LYS A 187 -19.29 1.09 -1.21
N GLY A 188 -18.55 0.29 -1.97
CA GLY A 188 -18.52 0.33 -3.43
C GLY A 188 -17.61 1.44 -3.98
N ILE A 189 -18.09 2.15 -5.00
CA ILE A 189 -17.25 3.04 -5.81
C ILE A 189 -17.75 4.47 -5.78
N TRP A 190 -16.83 5.42 -5.62
CA TRP A 190 -17.06 6.82 -5.94
C TRP A 190 -16.77 7.07 -7.41
N TYR A 191 -17.72 7.70 -8.09
CA TYR A 191 -17.56 8.09 -9.48
C TYR A 191 -17.18 9.58 -9.55
N PRO A 192 -16.14 9.95 -10.30
CA PRO A 192 -15.86 11.34 -10.59
C PRO A 192 -17.03 11.94 -11.37
N ASP A 193 -17.32 13.21 -11.10
CA ASP A 193 -18.27 13.97 -11.92
C ASP A 193 -17.72 14.18 -13.35
N ASN A 194 -18.56 14.69 -14.25
CA ASN A 194 -18.20 14.82 -15.66
C ASN A 194 -16.95 15.70 -15.87
N ASP A 195 -16.83 16.80 -15.12
CA ASP A 195 -15.68 17.71 -15.22
C ASP A 195 -14.38 17.02 -14.77
N LEU A 196 -14.40 16.39 -13.59
CA LEU A 196 -13.24 15.63 -13.12
C LEU A 196 -12.90 14.46 -14.04
N SER A 197 -13.90 13.75 -14.56
CA SER A 197 -13.70 12.63 -15.48
C SER A 197 -12.97 13.07 -16.75
N SER A 198 -13.37 14.18 -17.37
CA SER A 198 -12.67 14.74 -18.53
C SER A 198 -11.27 15.24 -18.16
N ALA A 199 -11.14 15.93 -17.03
CA ALA A 199 -9.86 16.47 -16.57
C ALA A 199 -8.81 15.40 -16.27
N LEU A 200 -9.21 14.22 -15.78
CA LEU A 200 -8.31 13.08 -15.54
C LEU A 200 -7.68 12.56 -16.84
N ILE A 201 -8.46 12.51 -17.93
CA ILE A 201 -8.00 12.06 -19.24
C ILE A 201 -7.07 13.10 -19.85
N ASP A 202 -7.47 14.38 -19.83
CA ASP A 202 -6.74 15.48 -20.47
C ASP A 202 -5.39 15.75 -19.79
N ASN A 203 -5.33 15.66 -18.46
CA ASN A 203 -4.11 15.97 -17.69
C ASN A 203 -3.20 14.76 -17.45
N ARG A 204 -3.49 13.57 -18.00
CA ARG A 204 -2.69 12.36 -17.75
C ARG A 204 -1.18 12.51 -18.01
N ALA A 205 -0.78 13.41 -18.92
CA ALA A 205 0.62 13.71 -19.20
C ALA A 205 1.37 14.32 -17.99
N MET A 206 0.65 14.95 -17.06
CA MET A 206 1.22 15.50 -15.81
C MET A 206 1.87 14.43 -14.94
N LEU A 207 1.47 13.16 -15.08
CA LEU A 207 2.08 12.04 -14.36
C LEU A 207 3.58 11.90 -14.66
N ALA A 208 4.06 12.36 -15.82
CA ALA A 208 5.48 12.33 -16.17
C ALA A 208 6.32 13.30 -15.32
N LEU A 209 5.70 14.32 -14.72
CA LEU A 209 6.35 15.27 -13.81
C LEU A 209 6.40 14.76 -12.37
N VAL A 210 5.65 13.70 -12.06
CA VAL A 210 5.57 13.12 -10.72
C VAL A 210 6.68 12.10 -10.53
N SER A 211 7.40 12.18 -9.42
CA SER A 211 8.40 11.17 -9.04
C SER A 211 7.77 9.76 -9.01
N ILE A 212 8.46 8.78 -9.57
CA ILE A 212 7.96 7.42 -9.72
C ILE A 212 7.59 6.76 -8.38
N GLU A 213 8.27 7.12 -7.28
CA GLU A 213 7.99 6.63 -5.94
C GLU A 213 6.61 7.09 -5.44
N ARG A 214 6.23 8.34 -5.73
CA ARG A 214 4.91 8.87 -5.36
C ARG A 214 3.81 8.19 -6.19
N VAL A 215 4.06 7.98 -7.49
CA VAL A 215 3.14 7.23 -8.36
C VAL A 215 2.98 5.81 -7.83
N TRP A 216 4.07 5.15 -7.47
CA TRP A 216 4.06 3.81 -6.90
C TRP A 216 3.27 3.75 -5.59
N ASN A 217 3.50 4.67 -4.65
CA ASN A 217 2.79 4.68 -3.38
C ASN A 217 1.26 4.78 -3.52
N GLU A 218 0.77 5.54 -4.51
CA GLU A 218 -0.66 5.61 -4.82
C GLU A 218 -1.14 4.36 -5.55
N LEU A 219 -0.36 3.86 -6.52
CA LEU A 219 -0.68 2.67 -7.29
C LEU A 219 -0.74 1.41 -6.41
N GLU A 220 0.16 1.27 -5.45
CA GLU A 220 0.16 0.19 -4.46
C GLU A 220 -1.17 0.13 -3.69
N ARG A 221 -1.64 1.29 -3.21
CA ARG A 221 -2.93 1.41 -2.53
C ARG A 221 -4.11 1.08 -3.45
N ILE A 222 -4.04 1.48 -4.72
CA ILE A 222 -5.05 1.14 -5.73
C ILE A 222 -5.09 -0.37 -5.99
N ILE A 223 -3.93 -1.01 -6.14
CA ILE A 223 -3.83 -2.46 -6.45
C ILE A 223 -4.37 -3.30 -5.30
N VAL A 224 -4.07 -2.92 -4.04
CA VAL A 224 -4.57 -3.64 -2.85
C VAL A 224 -6.06 -3.41 -2.62
N GLY A 225 -6.61 -2.28 -3.07
CA GLY A 225 -7.98 -1.85 -2.81
C GLY A 225 -9.06 -2.90 -3.11
N LYS A 226 -10.16 -2.91 -2.35
CA LYS A 226 -11.27 -3.86 -2.49
C LYS A 226 -11.82 -3.87 -3.91
N ASN A 227 -12.06 -2.67 -4.46
CA ASN A 227 -12.63 -2.48 -5.79
C ASN A 227 -11.55 -2.25 -6.87
N ALA A 228 -10.32 -2.74 -6.65
CA ALA A 228 -9.19 -2.54 -7.56
C ALA A 228 -9.51 -2.92 -9.00
N HIS A 229 -10.28 -3.99 -9.23
CA HIS A 229 -10.67 -4.43 -10.57
C HIS A 229 -11.40 -3.34 -11.38
N VAL A 230 -12.34 -2.61 -10.76
CA VAL A 230 -13.05 -1.52 -11.46
C VAL A 230 -12.15 -0.31 -11.63
N VAL A 231 -11.40 0.06 -10.59
CA VAL A 231 -10.53 1.24 -10.63
C VAL A 231 -9.41 1.06 -11.66
N LEU A 232 -8.74 -0.09 -11.67
CA LEU A 232 -7.69 -0.41 -12.64
C LEU A 232 -8.25 -0.54 -14.07
N SER A 233 -9.43 -1.14 -14.23
CA SER A 233 -10.10 -1.18 -15.54
C SER A 233 -10.38 0.22 -16.07
N ARG A 234 -10.87 1.11 -15.21
CA ARG A 234 -11.09 2.51 -15.57
C ARG A 234 -9.78 3.23 -15.90
N MET A 235 -8.74 3.08 -15.08
CA MET A 235 -7.42 3.67 -15.36
C MET A 235 -6.85 3.18 -16.68
N ASN A 236 -7.17 1.96 -17.10
CA ASN A 236 -6.78 1.41 -18.40
C ASN A 236 -7.52 2.10 -19.54
N ASP A 237 -8.84 2.26 -19.40
CA ASP A 237 -9.70 2.91 -20.39
C ASP A 237 -9.38 4.41 -20.52
N ASP A 238 -9.07 5.08 -19.40
CA ASP A 238 -8.65 6.49 -19.35
C ASP A 238 -7.19 6.69 -19.83
N GLY A 239 -6.47 5.60 -20.17
CA GLY A 239 -5.10 5.63 -20.69
C GLY A 239 -4.02 5.94 -19.64
N VAL A 240 -4.38 5.96 -18.36
CA VAL A 240 -3.48 6.21 -17.23
C VAL A 240 -2.50 5.07 -17.02
N LEU A 241 -2.96 3.82 -17.11
CA LEU A 241 -2.05 2.67 -17.04
C LEU A 241 -1.04 2.69 -18.19
N SER A 242 -1.46 3.06 -19.40
CA SER A 242 -0.56 3.24 -20.54
C SER A 242 0.47 4.34 -20.30
N ALA A 243 0.10 5.45 -19.64
CA ALA A 243 1.04 6.51 -19.28
C ALA A 243 2.08 6.06 -18.24
N ILE A 244 1.70 5.17 -17.32
CA ILE A 244 2.57 4.67 -16.25
C ILE A 244 3.46 3.52 -16.72
N PHE A 245 2.89 2.53 -17.41
CA PHE A 245 3.56 1.30 -17.81
C PHE A 245 4.12 1.33 -19.23
N GLY A 246 3.64 2.24 -20.07
CA GLY A 246 3.99 2.33 -21.49
C GLY A 246 3.12 1.49 -22.41
N TYR A 247 2.14 0.75 -21.87
CA TYR A 247 1.21 -0.11 -22.61
C TYR A 247 -0.09 -0.31 -21.82
N PRO A 248 -1.22 -0.60 -22.49
CA PRO A 248 -2.46 -0.97 -21.84
C PRO A 248 -2.44 -2.44 -21.42
N PHE A 249 -3.26 -2.78 -20.43
CA PHE A 249 -3.48 -4.16 -19.98
C PHE A 249 -4.71 -4.77 -20.68
N ALA A 250 -4.70 -6.10 -20.82
CA ALA A 250 -5.84 -6.85 -21.31
C ALA A 250 -7.00 -6.78 -20.30
N LYS A 251 -8.23 -6.55 -20.77
CA LYS A 251 -9.38 -6.28 -19.90
C LYS A 251 -9.75 -7.49 -19.02
N GLU A 252 -9.51 -8.71 -19.50
CA GLU A 252 -9.79 -9.91 -18.72
C GLU A 252 -9.00 -9.98 -17.41
N ILE A 253 -7.80 -9.37 -17.35
CA ILE A 253 -6.95 -9.38 -16.16
C ILE A 253 -7.67 -8.75 -14.98
N PHE A 254 -8.41 -7.67 -15.18
CA PHE A 254 -9.10 -6.99 -14.09
C PHE A 254 -10.17 -7.88 -13.45
N GLY A 255 -10.86 -8.71 -14.23
CA GLY A 255 -11.78 -9.72 -13.70
C GLY A 255 -11.07 -10.84 -12.91
N LEU A 256 -9.78 -11.10 -13.17
CA LEU A 256 -8.98 -12.01 -12.36
C LEU A 256 -8.57 -11.35 -11.03
N ILE A 257 -8.27 -10.05 -11.04
CA ILE A 257 -7.94 -9.28 -9.83
C ILE A 257 -9.09 -9.26 -8.84
N GLU A 258 -10.34 -9.17 -9.30
CA GLU A 258 -11.54 -9.22 -8.46
C GLU A 258 -11.60 -10.50 -7.60
N LYS A 259 -11.16 -11.63 -8.16
CA LYS A 259 -11.19 -12.95 -7.50
C LYS A 259 -10.07 -13.13 -6.47
N LEU A 260 -9.06 -12.25 -6.48
CA LEU A 260 -7.90 -12.39 -5.61
C LEU A 260 -8.09 -11.66 -4.28
N PRO A 261 -7.51 -12.20 -3.18
CA PRO A 261 -7.45 -11.48 -1.92
C PRO A 261 -6.74 -10.12 -2.08
N GLU A 262 -6.88 -9.25 -1.08
CA GLU A 262 -6.22 -7.93 -0.98
C GLU A 262 -4.71 -8.09 -0.70
N ASP A 263 -4.03 -8.83 -1.57
CA ASP A 263 -2.61 -9.14 -1.52
C ASP A 263 -1.91 -8.44 -2.68
N LEU A 264 -1.01 -7.51 -2.34
CA LEU A 264 -0.30 -6.67 -3.30
C LEU A 264 0.48 -7.52 -4.31
N GLU A 265 1.38 -8.39 -3.83
CA GLU A 265 2.28 -9.14 -4.70
C GLU A 265 1.54 -10.17 -5.56
N ALA A 266 0.47 -10.78 -5.05
CA ALA A 266 -0.38 -11.69 -5.82
C ALA A 266 -1.11 -10.96 -6.96
N ARG A 267 -1.67 -9.78 -6.66
CA ARG A 267 -2.36 -8.96 -7.66
C ARG A 267 -1.40 -8.39 -8.70
N ILE A 268 -0.19 -7.98 -8.30
CA ILE A 268 0.85 -7.58 -9.26
C ILE A 268 1.26 -8.76 -10.14
N ALA A 269 1.47 -9.95 -9.57
CA ALA A 269 1.81 -11.15 -10.33
C ALA A 269 0.74 -11.44 -11.40
N MET A 270 -0.54 -11.31 -11.01
CA MET A 270 -1.67 -11.47 -11.93
C MET A 270 -1.73 -10.38 -13.01
N LEU A 271 -1.51 -9.10 -12.63
CA LEU A 271 -1.44 -7.98 -13.59
C LEU A 271 -0.39 -8.21 -14.68
N PHE A 272 0.72 -8.84 -14.32
CA PHE A 272 1.84 -9.08 -15.22
C PHE A 272 1.87 -10.50 -15.80
N THR A 273 0.77 -11.25 -15.76
CA THR A 273 0.74 -12.65 -16.20
C THR A 273 1.20 -12.91 -17.64
N TYR A 274 1.17 -11.90 -18.52
CA TYR A 274 1.62 -12.01 -19.91
C TYR A 274 3.05 -11.51 -20.14
N LEU A 275 3.71 -11.03 -19.09
CA LEU A 275 5.10 -10.57 -19.16
C LEU A 275 6.06 -11.73 -18.85
N LYS A 276 7.29 -11.60 -19.32
CA LYS A 276 8.38 -12.48 -18.90
C LYS A 276 8.86 -12.09 -17.51
N SER A 277 9.40 -13.07 -16.77
CA SER A 277 9.90 -12.84 -15.39
C SER A 277 10.97 -11.73 -15.30
N ASP A 278 11.79 -11.55 -16.33
CA ASP A 278 12.80 -10.49 -16.38
C ASP A 278 12.18 -9.09 -16.61
N GLU A 279 11.08 -9.02 -17.35
CA GLU A 279 10.32 -7.78 -17.58
C GLU A 279 9.61 -7.34 -16.30
N VAL A 280 9.00 -8.28 -15.57
CA VAL A 280 8.41 -8.03 -14.24
C VAL A 280 9.45 -7.44 -13.29
N SER A 281 10.62 -8.06 -13.22
CA SER A 281 11.71 -7.59 -12.36
C SER A 281 12.15 -6.18 -12.76
N SER A 282 12.30 -5.92 -14.06
CA SER A 282 12.73 -4.62 -14.58
C SER A 282 11.72 -3.51 -14.29
N LEU A 283 10.42 -3.79 -14.43
CA LEU A 283 9.36 -2.85 -14.12
C LEU A 283 9.33 -2.49 -12.63
N LEU A 284 9.36 -3.49 -11.74
CA LEU A 284 9.33 -3.23 -10.29
C LEU A 284 10.59 -2.47 -9.81
N ASN A 285 11.75 -2.73 -10.41
CA ASN A 285 12.95 -1.94 -10.15
C ASN A 285 12.78 -0.48 -10.61
N ARG A 286 12.14 -0.24 -11.77
CA ARG A 286 11.84 1.11 -12.26
C ARG A 286 10.91 1.88 -11.30
N PHE A 287 9.96 1.19 -10.67
CA PHE A 287 9.12 1.76 -9.61
C PHE A 287 9.82 1.87 -8.25
N LYS A 288 11.09 1.45 -8.15
CA LYS A 288 11.87 1.43 -6.92
C LYS A 288 11.19 0.65 -5.78
N CYS A 289 10.49 -0.42 -6.13
CA CYS A 289 9.87 -1.32 -5.17
C CYS A 289 10.93 -1.95 -4.26
N SER A 290 10.54 -2.31 -3.03
CA SER A 290 11.45 -3.00 -2.10
C SER A 290 11.86 -4.38 -2.63
N ASN A 291 13.06 -4.85 -2.26
CA ASN A 291 13.54 -6.19 -2.62
C ASN A 291 12.60 -7.31 -2.14
N LYS A 292 11.87 -7.09 -1.04
CA LYS A 292 10.87 -8.03 -0.52
C LYS A 292 9.70 -8.17 -1.50
N VAL A 293 9.12 -7.04 -1.93
CA VAL A 293 8.03 -7.00 -2.92
C VAL A 293 8.49 -7.62 -4.24
N ILE A 294 9.65 -7.22 -4.75
CA ILE A 294 10.22 -7.80 -5.99
C ILE A 294 10.38 -9.32 -5.86
N GLY A 295 10.97 -9.79 -4.76
CA GLY A 295 11.21 -11.21 -4.53
C GLY A 295 9.93 -12.03 -4.48
N ARG A 296 8.94 -11.58 -3.70
CA ARG A 296 7.66 -12.28 -3.53
C ARG A 296 6.83 -12.24 -4.81
N THR A 297 6.71 -11.09 -5.48
CA THR A 297 6.02 -11.00 -6.78
C THR A 297 6.64 -11.92 -7.82
N LYS A 298 7.97 -12.02 -7.89
CA LYS A 298 8.64 -12.96 -8.82
C LYS A 298 8.30 -14.42 -8.51
N LEU A 299 8.27 -14.78 -7.24
CA LEU A 299 7.85 -16.12 -6.83
C LEU A 299 6.41 -16.39 -7.28
N LEU A 300 5.47 -15.51 -6.97
CA LEU A 300 4.05 -15.69 -7.31
C LEU A 300 3.82 -15.68 -8.83
N HIS A 301 4.52 -14.81 -9.57
CA HIS A 301 4.50 -14.79 -11.02
C HIS A 301 5.05 -16.08 -11.63
N PHE A 302 6.09 -16.66 -11.04
CA PHE A 302 6.59 -17.96 -11.43
C PHE A 302 5.56 -19.08 -11.19
N LEU A 303 4.85 -19.02 -10.06
CA LEU A 303 3.83 -20.00 -9.68
C LEU A 303 2.61 -19.99 -10.62
N LEU A 304 2.21 -18.84 -11.16
CA LEU A 304 1.15 -18.74 -12.18
C LEU A 304 1.36 -19.66 -13.40
N HIS A 305 2.60 -20.08 -13.66
CA HIS A 305 2.97 -20.93 -14.79
C HIS A 305 3.54 -22.28 -14.35
N LYS A 306 3.52 -22.62 -13.06
CA LYS A 306 4.19 -23.81 -12.52
C LYS A 306 3.41 -24.44 -11.37
N THR A 307 2.85 -25.61 -11.62
CA THR A 307 2.25 -26.47 -10.60
C THR A 307 3.17 -27.63 -10.23
N PRO A 308 3.12 -28.15 -8.99
CA PRO A 308 3.86 -29.34 -8.61
C PRO A 308 3.27 -30.59 -9.26
N ASP A 309 4.11 -31.57 -9.56
CA ASP A 309 3.64 -32.91 -9.87
C ASP A 309 3.18 -33.63 -8.59
N LYS A 310 2.33 -34.65 -8.73
CA LYS A 310 1.83 -35.48 -7.61
C LYS A 310 2.93 -36.11 -6.74
N TYR A 311 4.16 -36.22 -7.26
CA TYR A 311 5.32 -36.76 -6.53
C TYR A 311 6.09 -35.69 -5.76
N ASP A 312 5.91 -34.41 -6.09
CA ASP A 312 6.66 -33.28 -5.52
C ASP A 312 5.91 -32.57 -4.39
N LEU A 313 4.69 -32.99 -4.06
CA LEU A 313 3.81 -32.27 -3.14
C LEU A 313 4.45 -31.97 -1.77
N ARG A 314 5.25 -32.89 -1.24
CA ARG A 314 5.96 -32.71 0.04
C ARG A 314 7.07 -31.67 -0.05
N ILE A 315 7.90 -31.72 -1.10
CA ILE A 315 8.99 -30.76 -1.29
C ILE A 315 8.45 -29.37 -1.65
N TYR A 316 7.40 -29.32 -2.46
CA TYR A 316 6.62 -28.13 -2.77
C TYR A 316 6.07 -27.45 -1.51
N ARG A 317 5.32 -28.21 -0.68
CA ARG A 317 4.74 -27.70 0.56
C ARG A 317 5.81 -27.20 1.54
N ASN A 318 6.91 -27.95 1.68
CA ASN A 318 8.01 -27.55 2.55
C ASN A 318 8.72 -26.27 2.05
N GLN A 319 8.84 -26.09 0.73
CA GLN A 319 9.55 -24.95 0.14
C GLN A 319 8.72 -23.66 0.12
N LEU A 320 7.42 -23.76 -0.17
CA LEU A 320 6.54 -22.59 -0.24
C LEU A 320 5.93 -22.21 1.11
N GLY A 321 5.84 -23.15 2.05
CA GLY A 321 5.18 -22.90 3.33
C GLY A 321 3.77 -22.36 3.09
N ASP A 322 3.43 -21.24 3.71
CA ASP A 322 2.08 -20.66 3.60
C ASP A 322 1.74 -20.06 2.24
N GLU A 323 2.73 -19.81 1.38
CA GLU A 323 2.49 -19.31 0.02
C GLU A 323 1.76 -20.32 -0.87
N VAL A 324 1.61 -21.59 -0.43
CA VAL A 324 0.70 -22.55 -1.07
C VAL A 324 -0.73 -22.01 -1.13
N ASN A 325 -1.20 -21.29 -0.10
CA ASN A 325 -2.56 -20.72 -0.09
C ASN A 325 -2.69 -19.58 -1.11
N THR A 326 -1.67 -18.74 -1.22
CA THR A 326 -1.61 -17.68 -2.24
C THR A 326 -1.60 -18.30 -3.64
N HIS A 327 -0.82 -19.37 -3.84
CA HIS A 327 -0.76 -20.09 -5.11
C HIS A 327 -2.11 -20.72 -5.48
N ILE A 328 -2.80 -21.35 -4.52
CA ILE A 328 -4.16 -21.86 -4.73
C ILE A 328 -5.09 -20.73 -5.21
N SER A 329 -5.06 -19.58 -4.54
CA SER A 329 -5.88 -18.42 -4.90
C SER A 329 -5.59 -17.93 -6.33
N LEU A 330 -4.31 -17.89 -6.72
CA LEU A 330 -3.89 -17.52 -8.08
C LEU A 330 -4.42 -18.50 -9.13
N MET A 331 -4.27 -19.81 -8.88
CA MET A 331 -4.70 -20.86 -9.81
C MET A 331 -6.22 -20.96 -9.91
N GLU A 332 -6.93 -20.79 -8.79
CA GLU A 332 -8.39 -20.74 -8.75
C GLU A 332 -8.93 -19.53 -9.53
N ALA A 333 -8.29 -18.35 -9.41
CA ALA A 333 -8.70 -17.15 -10.13
C ALA A 333 -8.67 -17.35 -11.66
N ILE A 334 -7.65 -18.03 -12.18
CA ILE A 334 -7.51 -18.37 -13.62
C ILE A 334 -8.29 -19.63 -14.03
N GLY A 335 -8.96 -20.31 -13.10
CA GLY A 335 -9.77 -21.51 -13.38
C GLY A 335 -8.93 -22.76 -13.67
N ALA A 336 -7.72 -22.86 -13.14
CA ALA A 336 -6.88 -24.05 -13.25
C ALA A 336 -7.26 -25.12 -12.21
N ASP A 337 -6.84 -26.37 -12.45
CA ASP A 337 -7.02 -27.45 -11.48
C ASP A 337 -6.09 -27.25 -10.28
N ILE A 338 -6.68 -27.17 -9.09
CA ILE A 338 -5.99 -26.95 -7.81
C ILE A 338 -5.89 -28.21 -6.96
N SER A 339 -6.36 -29.36 -7.44
CA SER A 339 -6.49 -30.59 -6.65
C SER A 339 -5.18 -31.00 -5.97
N ASP A 340 -4.07 -30.96 -6.71
CA ASP A 340 -2.75 -31.31 -6.18
C ASP A 340 -2.20 -30.24 -5.22
N LEU A 341 -2.48 -28.96 -5.46
CA LEU A 341 -2.08 -27.87 -4.57
C LEU A 341 -2.80 -27.98 -3.22
N VAL A 342 -4.11 -28.22 -3.24
CA VAL A 342 -4.92 -28.43 -2.02
C VAL A 342 -4.43 -29.66 -1.28
N LYS A 343 -4.22 -30.79 -1.97
CA LYS A 343 -3.66 -32.01 -1.37
C LYS A 343 -2.29 -31.80 -0.74
N SER A 344 -1.49 -30.87 -1.27
CA SER A 344 -0.18 -30.58 -0.69
C SER A 344 -0.26 -29.99 0.73
N LEU A 345 -1.39 -29.38 1.11
CA LEU A 345 -1.60 -28.82 2.44
C LEU A 345 -1.64 -29.89 3.55
N ASP A 346 -1.93 -31.15 3.19
CA ASP A 346 -1.89 -32.29 4.12
C ASP A 346 -0.47 -32.65 4.59
N TYR A 347 0.56 -32.11 3.92
CA TYR A 347 1.96 -32.35 4.27
C TYR A 347 2.52 -31.24 5.19
N PRO A 348 3.52 -31.57 6.03
CA PRO A 348 4.15 -30.58 6.90
C PRO A 348 4.95 -29.55 6.09
N LYS A 349 4.98 -28.32 6.60
CA LYS A 349 5.94 -27.27 6.21
C LYS A 349 7.06 -27.17 7.26
N ASP A 350 8.12 -26.44 6.94
CA ASP A 350 9.23 -26.14 7.87
C ASP A 350 9.89 -27.38 8.50
N VAL A 351 10.01 -28.47 7.71
CA VAL A 351 10.58 -29.74 8.18
C VAL A 351 12.05 -29.54 8.58
N SER A 352 12.40 -29.87 9.82
CA SER A 352 13.79 -29.83 10.28
C SER A 352 14.60 -31.02 9.77
N CYS A 353 15.83 -30.78 9.32
CA CYS A 353 16.75 -31.87 8.93
C CYS A 353 17.09 -32.75 10.15
N LEU A 354 16.87 -34.06 10.03
CA LEU A 354 17.11 -35.04 11.11
C LEU A 354 18.60 -35.25 11.42
N ILE A 355 19.48 -34.89 10.49
CA ILE A 355 20.91 -35.13 10.58
C ILE A 355 21.70 -33.82 10.53
N ASP A 356 22.87 -33.83 11.14
CA ASP A 356 23.83 -32.73 11.07
C ASP A 356 25.12 -33.16 10.36
N GLY A 357 26.07 -32.22 10.25
CA GLY A 357 27.35 -32.49 9.59
C GLY A 357 28.20 -33.52 10.36
N SER A 358 28.19 -33.44 11.69
CA SER A 358 28.95 -34.33 12.58
C SER A 358 28.53 -35.79 12.41
N TRP A 359 27.22 -36.03 12.38
CA TRP A 359 26.64 -37.34 12.13
C TRP A 359 27.07 -37.88 10.76
N LEU A 360 26.97 -37.06 9.73
CA LEU A 360 27.32 -37.47 8.36
C LEU A 360 28.82 -37.77 8.21
N MET A 361 29.69 -36.99 8.85
CA MET A 361 31.13 -37.25 8.90
C MET A 361 31.43 -38.60 9.55
N SER A 362 30.77 -38.91 10.67
CA SER A 362 30.98 -40.18 11.39
C SER A 362 30.61 -41.42 10.56
N LYS A 363 29.62 -41.29 9.66
CA LYS A 363 29.14 -42.40 8.83
C LYS A 363 29.88 -42.55 7.50
N THR A 364 30.40 -41.44 6.96
CA THR A 364 30.96 -41.41 5.59
C THR A 364 32.49 -41.26 5.55
N GLY A 365 33.10 -40.82 6.65
CA GLY A 365 34.52 -40.46 6.70
C GLY A 365 34.87 -39.18 5.91
N LEU A 366 33.88 -38.45 5.38
CA LEU A 366 34.11 -37.19 4.67
C LEU A 366 34.60 -36.11 5.65
N GLY A 367 35.54 -35.28 5.20
CA GLY A 367 35.90 -34.04 5.90
C GLY A 367 34.91 -32.90 5.61
N PRO A 368 35.00 -31.78 6.38
CA PRO A 368 34.24 -30.58 6.10
C PRO A 368 34.50 -30.05 4.68
N GLY A 369 33.44 -29.74 3.93
CA GLY A 369 33.57 -29.20 2.57
C GLY A 369 32.28 -29.27 1.75
N ILE A 370 32.37 -28.87 0.48
CA ILE A 370 31.23 -28.82 -0.45
C ILE A 370 30.55 -30.18 -0.58
N LYS A 371 31.33 -31.27 -0.66
CA LYS A 371 30.81 -32.64 -0.79
C LYS A 371 29.94 -33.04 0.41
N LEU A 372 30.39 -32.76 1.63
CA LEU A 372 29.63 -33.04 2.86
C LEU A 372 28.32 -32.23 2.89
N GLY A 373 28.39 -30.93 2.61
CA GLY A 373 27.22 -30.06 2.59
C GLY A 373 26.18 -30.49 1.55
N ARG A 374 26.63 -30.84 0.34
CA ARG A 374 25.75 -31.30 -0.74
C ARG A 374 25.13 -32.67 -0.48
N LEU A 375 25.86 -33.58 0.16
CA LEU A 375 25.29 -34.86 0.58
C LEU A 375 24.21 -34.66 1.65
N LYS A 376 24.44 -33.75 2.60
CA LYS A 376 23.42 -33.36 3.59
C LYS A 376 22.18 -32.79 2.91
N ASP A 377 22.34 -31.86 1.96
CA ASP A 377 21.23 -31.30 1.16
C ASP A 377 20.43 -32.41 0.45
N TRP A 378 21.12 -33.37 -0.18
CA TRP A 378 20.48 -34.46 -0.90
C TRP A 378 19.72 -35.41 0.03
N LEU A 379 20.30 -35.80 1.16
CA LEU A 379 19.61 -36.61 2.17
C LEU A 379 18.42 -35.88 2.76
N PHE A 380 18.53 -34.57 2.98
CA PHE A 380 17.42 -33.76 3.46
C PHE A 380 16.29 -33.66 2.43
N ARG A 381 16.61 -33.56 1.13
CA ARG A 381 15.61 -33.66 0.06
C ARG A 381 14.85 -34.99 0.14
N ILE A 382 15.57 -36.11 0.25
CA ILE A 382 14.98 -37.46 0.37
C ILE A 382 14.12 -37.56 1.62
N GLN A 383 14.55 -36.98 2.75
CA GLN A 383 13.79 -36.94 3.99
C GLN A 383 12.41 -36.31 3.76
N ILE A 384 12.38 -35.16 3.08
CA ILE A 384 11.13 -34.44 2.79
C ILE A 384 10.26 -35.26 1.82
N GLU A 385 10.81 -35.69 0.69
CA GLU A 385 10.08 -36.42 -0.35
C GLU A 385 9.45 -37.72 0.17
N ARG A 386 10.16 -38.44 1.05
CA ARG A 386 9.69 -39.72 1.60
C ARG A 386 8.96 -39.59 2.94
N GLY A 387 8.92 -38.39 3.53
CA GLY A 387 8.29 -38.15 4.83
C GLY A 387 8.97 -38.88 5.98
N TYR A 388 10.29 -38.98 5.97
CA TYR A 388 11.04 -39.66 7.02
C TYR A 388 11.03 -38.87 8.33
N THR A 389 10.88 -39.59 9.43
CA THR A 389 10.81 -39.04 10.79
C THR A 389 11.87 -39.63 11.72
N GLN A 390 12.63 -40.64 11.25
CA GLN A 390 13.66 -41.32 12.05
C GLN A 390 15.01 -41.36 11.33
N ILE A 391 16.10 -41.26 12.10
CA ILE A 391 17.48 -41.30 11.58
C ILE A 391 17.81 -42.62 10.87
N SER A 392 17.26 -43.75 11.34
CA SER A 392 17.43 -45.08 10.72
C SER A 392 16.98 -45.11 9.25
N GLN A 393 15.96 -44.34 8.89
CA GLN A 393 15.47 -44.22 7.52
C GLN A 393 16.46 -43.44 6.64
N ILE A 394 17.13 -42.44 7.22
CA ILE A 394 18.19 -41.66 6.55
C ILE A 394 19.45 -42.51 6.36
N GLU A 395 19.81 -43.36 7.32
CA GLU A 395 20.92 -44.33 7.17
C GLU A 395 20.68 -45.25 5.98
N THR A 396 19.45 -45.78 5.87
CA THR A 396 19.07 -46.63 4.74
C THR A 396 19.19 -45.86 3.42
N ALA A 397 18.73 -44.61 3.37
CA ALA A 397 18.87 -43.78 2.17
C ALA A 397 20.33 -43.52 1.79
N LEU A 398 21.20 -43.23 2.77
CA LEU A 398 22.62 -43.00 2.55
C LEU A 398 23.31 -44.21 1.91
N CYS A 399 22.91 -45.44 2.26
CA CYS A 399 23.42 -46.66 1.63
C CYS A 399 22.93 -46.88 0.20
N THR A 400 21.77 -46.31 -0.18
CA THR A 400 21.16 -46.51 -1.49
C THR A 400 21.58 -45.49 -2.55
N ILE A 401 22.08 -44.32 -2.15
CA ILE A 401 22.44 -43.25 -3.07
C ILE A 401 23.93 -43.32 -3.45
N SER A 402 24.25 -43.05 -4.72
CA SER A 402 25.61 -43.13 -5.26
C SER A 402 26.47 -41.89 -4.95
N TRP A 403 26.55 -41.49 -3.68
CA TRP A 403 27.24 -40.27 -3.24
C TRP A 403 28.77 -40.33 -3.30
N THR A 404 29.35 -41.52 -3.46
CA THR A 404 30.81 -41.70 -3.53
C THR A 404 31.39 -41.16 -4.84
N HIS A 405 30.60 -41.14 -5.92
CA HIS A 405 30.99 -40.73 -7.28
C HIS A 405 30.18 -39.52 -7.78
N GLY A 406 30.67 -38.84 -8.81
CA GLY A 406 30.02 -37.67 -9.43
C GLY A 406 30.42 -36.32 -8.83
N ASP A 407 30.07 -35.23 -9.52
CA ASP A 407 30.28 -33.86 -9.03
C ASP A 407 29.20 -33.51 -7.99
N PRO A 408 29.58 -33.18 -6.74
CA PRO A 408 28.62 -32.78 -5.71
C PRO A 408 27.75 -31.57 -6.07
N ARG A 409 28.16 -30.75 -7.06
CA ARG A 409 27.41 -29.57 -7.50
C ARG A 409 26.12 -29.93 -8.21
N ASP A 410 26.06 -31.12 -8.81
CA ASP A 410 24.92 -31.64 -9.57
C ASP A 410 23.95 -32.44 -8.70
N TRP A 411 24.28 -32.66 -7.42
CA TRP A 411 23.42 -33.42 -6.53
C TRP A 411 22.11 -32.69 -6.20
N PRO A 412 21.00 -33.42 -6.06
CA PRO A 412 19.69 -32.84 -5.77
C PRO A 412 19.70 -31.99 -4.50
N ARG A 413 19.01 -30.85 -4.56
CA ARG A 413 18.84 -29.94 -3.43
C ARG A 413 17.42 -30.01 -2.87
N PRO A 414 17.21 -29.69 -1.58
CA PRO A 414 15.89 -29.66 -0.95
C PRO A 414 15.14 -28.39 -1.37
N LYS A 415 14.95 -28.20 -2.68
CA LYS A 415 14.27 -27.07 -3.29
C LYS A 415 13.28 -27.56 -4.32
N TRP A 416 12.16 -26.86 -4.40
CA TRP A 416 11.18 -26.98 -5.47
C TRP A 416 11.09 -25.64 -6.21
N PRO A 417 10.85 -25.64 -7.52
CA PRO A 417 10.92 -26.78 -8.44
C PRO A 417 12.35 -27.16 -8.84
#